data_AF-A0A417RHC3-F1
#
_entry.id   AF-A0A417RHC3-F1
#
_cell.length_a   1.000
_cell.length_b   1.000
_cell.length_c   1.000
_cell.angle_alpha   90.00
_cell.angle_beta   90.00
_cell.angle_gamma   90.00
#
_symmetry.space_group_name_H-M   'P 1'
#
loop_
_entity.id
_entity.type
_entity.pdbx_description
1 polymer ?
#
loop_
_entity_poly.entity_id
_entity_poly.type
_entity_poly.pdbx_seq_one_letter_code
_entity_poly.pdbx_strand_id
1 'polypeptide(L)'
;MQHELKQVEVRLKLTDKTGVFSMERIDTPDKAVSVLAPVLAGLDREEVCVVNLDGKGRPINFNVVSIGSVNASLVTGRELYKTAILSNAAGMIMLHNHPSSDLQMSVSDRNVTEKMMYASLLLDIEFYDHVIVAGGTGKTFSIRENVPELFEPSHYAHLISHVADGVKEEAFYHGTSPVTYEILQIKDGSDGELYRFWGMNYVQKKGLQINVSDYESKYQGELKPGETLDTLYERFNIHRPEDFTGHSLSVSDVIVLESGGDKRAFYVDSFGFCKVKDFFAEKPARSEITFTVAECGEFHSLGRYRDDISNAEEAIALWKEYQKGPLNGIPSIGIQIHKPGQTKMEDTQVDLVSGKTIDLDMMRYYPEINAEETAIQKIRELVENLHDVNVVGNIPENMSAELMIRGVDPKGEIYNEELRKEPSPKHAKRI
;
A
#
# COMPACT_ATOMS: atom_id res chain seq x y z
N MET A 1 39.85 -6.80 33.40
CA MET A 1 38.98 -7.99 33.44
C MET A 1 37.60 -7.57 33.91
N GLN A 2 36.62 -7.55 33.01
CA GLN A 2 35.20 -7.81 33.29
C GLN A 2 34.55 -8.11 31.93
N HIS A 3 35.03 -9.18 31.30
CA HIS A 3 34.43 -9.78 30.10
C HIS A 3 33.68 -11.04 30.53
N GLU A 4 32.88 -10.92 31.58
CA GLU A 4 32.08 -12.02 32.10
C GLU A 4 30.62 -11.75 31.70
N LEU A 5 30.11 -12.57 30.79
CA LEU A 5 28.67 -12.67 30.55
C LEU A 5 28.08 -13.44 31.74
N LYS A 6 27.25 -12.75 32.53
CA LYS A 6 26.60 -13.37 33.68
C LYS A 6 25.56 -14.36 33.19
N GLN A 7 25.73 -15.64 33.55
CA GLN A 7 24.65 -16.60 33.48
C GLN A 7 23.58 -16.19 34.49
N VAL A 8 22.40 -15.82 33.99
CA VAL A 8 21.24 -15.47 34.82
C VAL A 8 20.16 -16.54 34.67
N GLU A 9 19.66 -17.06 35.79
CA GLU A 9 18.47 -17.89 35.80
C GLU A 9 17.24 -16.97 35.86
N VAL A 10 16.51 -16.85 34.75
CA VAL A 10 15.30 -16.04 34.69
C VAL A 10 14.12 -16.88 35.17
N ARG A 11 13.70 -16.66 36.42
CA ARG A 11 12.44 -17.20 36.96
C ARG A 11 11.37 -16.12 36.96
N LEU A 12 10.45 -16.19 36.01
CA LEU A 12 9.25 -15.36 35.99
C LEU A 12 8.16 -16.08 36.81
N LYS A 13 7.54 -15.39 37.77
CA LYS A 13 6.48 -15.93 38.61
C LYS A 13 5.21 -15.09 38.45
N LEU A 14 4.08 -15.73 38.18
CA LEU A 14 2.76 -15.12 38.30
C LEU A 14 2.44 -14.91 39.79
N THR A 15 2.01 -13.70 40.13
CA THR A 15 1.60 -13.32 41.48
C THR A 15 0.15 -12.89 41.47
N ASP A 16 -0.67 -13.47 42.35
CA ASP A 16 -2.07 -13.11 42.46
C ASP A 16 -2.23 -11.67 42.98
N LYS A 17 -3.12 -10.92 42.32
CA LYS A 17 -3.62 -9.62 42.78
C LYS A 17 -5.11 -9.75 43.14
N THR A 18 -5.70 -8.69 43.69
CA THR A 18 -7.14 -8.63 43.94
C THR A 18 -7.90 -8.89 42.62
N GLY A 19 -8.68 -9.96 42.59
CA GLY A 19 -9.51 -10.34 41.44
C GLY A 19 -10.86 -9.65 41.42
N VAL A 20 -11.59 -9.81 40.33
CA VAL A 20 -13.00 -9.39 40.22
C VAL A 20 -13.88 -10.53 40.75
N PHE A 21 -14.81 -10.21 41.65
CA PHE A 21 -15.75 -11.17 42.20
C PHE A 21 -17.05 -11.14 41.41
N SER A 22 -17.55 -12.31 41.04
CA SER A 22 -18.89 -12.51 40.51
C SER A 22 -19.65 -13.50 41.38
N MET A 23 -20.96 -13.28 41.53
CA MET A 23 -21.86 -14.24 42.17
C MET A 23 -22.13 -15.46 41.27
N GLU A 24 -21.82 -15.35 39.98
CA GLU A 24 -21.96 -16.41 38.99
C GLU A 24 -20.59 -16.97 38.60
N ARG A 25 -20.59 -18.24 38.16
CA ARG A 25 -19.36 -18.93 37.75
C ARG A 25 -18.83 -18.37 36.43
N ILE A 26 -17.57 -17.93 36.42
CA ILE A 26 -16.86 -17.41 35.25
C ILE A 26 -16.14 -18.56 34.53
N ASP A 27 -16.88 -19.35 33.75
CA ASP A 27 -16.39 -20.58 33.10
C ASP A 27 -16.41 -20.56 31.57
N THR A 28 -16.80 -19.44 30.98
CA THR A 28 -16.88 -19.23 29.53
C THR A 28 -16.33 -17.85 29.15
N PRO A 29 -15.87 -17.67 27.90
CA PRO A 29 -15.48 -16.37 27.32
C PRO A 29 -16.50 -15.27 27.61
N ASP A 30 -17.76 -15.51 27.25
CA ASP A 30 -18.83 -14.51 27.35
C ASP A 30 -19.09 -14.07 28.79
N LYS A 31 -19.02 -15.01 29.74
CA LYS A 31 -19.15 -14.68 31.17
C LYS A 31 -17.94 -13.91 31.71
N ALA A 32 -16.74 -14.17 31.20
CA ALA A 32 -15.58 -13.37 31.57
C ALA A 32 -15.75 -11.93 31.08
N VAL A 33 -16.19 -11.76 29.84
CA VAL A 33 -16.49 -10.44 29.26
C VAL A 33 -17.60 -9.75 30.04
N SER A 34 -18.71 -10.44 30.37
CA SER A 34 -19.84 -9.85 31.09
C SER A 34 -19.48 -9.37 32.50
N VAL A 35 -18.51 -10.02 33.16
CA VAL A 35 -18.03 -9.62 34.48
C VAL A 35 -17.00 -8.49 34.39
N LEU A 36 -16.14 -8.49 33.37
CA LEU A 36 -15.09 -7.48 33.22
C LEU A 36 -15.58 -6.17 32.60
N ALA A 37 -16.52 -6.23 31.63
CA ALA A 37 -16.99 -5.04 30.93
C ALA A 37 -17.55 -3.94 31.87
N PRO A 38 -18.37 -4.24 32.90
CA PRO A 38 -18.81 -3.22 33.85
C PRO A 38 -17.67 -2.59 34.66
N VAL A 39 -16.61 -3.36 34.96
CA VAL A 39 -15.42 -2.87 35.67
C VAL A 39 -14.64 -1.91 34.76
N LEU A 40 -14.36 -2.34 33.52
CA LEU A 40 -13.65 -1.54 32.53
C LEU A 40 -14.40 -0.26 32.16
N ALA A 41 -15.74 -0.30 32.10
CA ALA A 41 -16.56 0.86 31.81
C ALA A 41 -16.49 1.96 32.87
N GLY A 42 -16.10 1.63 34.10
CA GLY A 42 -15.93 2.58 35.20
C GLY A 42 -14.59 3.30 35.22
N LEU A 43 -13.65 2.94 34.33
CA LEU A 43 -12.31 3.51 34.28
C LEU A 43 -12.31 4.84 33.52
N ASP A 44 -11.60 5.84 34.05
CA ASP A 44 -11.47 7.19 33.47
C ASP A 44 -10.32 7.29 32.45
N ARG A 45 -9.60 6.18 32.25
CA ARG A 45 -8.54 6.00 31.26
C ARG A 45 -8.83 4.75 30.44
N GLU A 46 -8.30 4.73 29.22
CA GLU A 46 -8.29 3.51 28.41
C GLU A 46 -7.34 2.49 29.05
N GLU A 47 -7.86 1.32 29.36
CA GLU A 47 -7.10 0.18 29.84
C GLU A 47 -7.35 -1.01 28.93
N VAL A 48 -6.27 -1.74 28.65
CA VAL A 48 -6.34 -2.99 27.89
C VAL A 48 -6.12 -4.14 28.85
N CYS A 49 -7.07 -5.05 28.83
CA CYS A 49 -7.10 -6.26 29.60
C CYS A 49 -7.06 -7.48 28.68
N VAL A 50 -6.44 -8.56 29.15
CA VAL A 50 -6.40 -9.85 28.48
C VAL A 50 -6.93 -10.90 29.43
N VAL A 51 -7.88 -11.69 28.97
CA VAL A 51 -8.35 -12.90 29.65
C VAL A 51 -7.67 -14.10 29.02
N ASN A 52 -6.94 -14.86 29.83
CA ASN A 52 -6.25 -16.07 29.40
C ASN A 52 -7.16 -17.29 29.58
N LEU A 53 -7.21 -18.16 28.58
CA LEU A 53 -8.11 -19.32 28.52
C LEU A 53 -7.34 -20.64 28.50
N ASP A 54 -7.90 -21.68 29.12
CA ASP A 54 -7.38 -23.04 29.01
C ASP A 54 -7.81 -23.72 27.69
N GLY A 55 -7.31 -24.93 27.41
CA GLY A 55 -7.64 -25.68 26.19
C GLY A 55 -9.11 -26.13 26.07
N LYS A 56 -9.97 -25.79 27.04
CA LYS A 56 -11.43 -25.97 26.98
C LYS A 56 -12.17 -24.63 26.87
N GLY A 57 -11.45 -23.54 26.61
CA GLY A 57 -11.98 -22.18 26.53
C GLY A 57 -12.35 -21.57 27.89
N ARG A 58 -11.87 -22.12 29.01
CA ARG A 58 -12.24 -21.63 30.35
C ARG A 58 -11.29 -20.54 30.82
N PRO A 59 -11.77 -19.43 31.39
CA PRO A 59 -10.92 -18.38 31.96
C PRO A 59 -10.00 -18.91 33.07
N ILE A 60 -8.69 -18.70 32.90
CA ILE A 60 -7.64 -19.01 33.87
C ILE A 60 -7.43 -17.80 34.78
N ASN A 61 -7.20 -16.64 34.18
CA ASN A 61 -6.95 -15.36 34.85
C ASN A 61 -7.20 -14.20 33.87
N PHE A 62 -7.11 -12.97 34.38
CA PHE A 62 -7.04 -11.77 33.56
C PHE A 62 -5.84 -10.91 33.96
N ASN A 63 -5.36 -10.08 33.04
CA ASN A 63 -4.27 -9.14 33.29
C ASN A 63 -4.50 -7.82 32.56
N VAL A 64 -4.28 -6.69 33.25
CA VAL A 64 -4.23 -5.37 32.62
C VAL A 64 -2.83 -5.18 32.05
N VAL A 65 -2.72 -5.22 30.73
CA VAL A 65 -1.44 -5.22 29.99
C VAL A 65 -1.02 -3.84 29.53
N SER A 66 -1.95 -2.89 29.46
CA SER A 66 -1.66 -1.49 29.15
C SER A 66 -2.65 -0.58 29.86
N ILE A 67 -2.14 0.54 30.37
CA ILE A 67 -2.93 1.65 30.89
C ILE A 67 -2.53 2.85 30.03
N GLY A 68 -3.45 3.26 29.16
CA GLY A 68 -3.25 4.33 28.20
C GLY A 68 -3.28 5.73 28.81
N SER A 69 -3.05 6.70 27.94
CA SER A 69 -3.43 8.09 28.20
C SER A 69 -4.95 8.27 28.02
N VAL A 70 -5.48 9.49 28.16
CA VAL A 70 -6.91 9.77 27.94
C VAL A 70 -7.36 9.42 26.50
N ASN A 71 -6.42 9.32 25.54
CA ASN A 71 -6.74 9.25 24.10
C ASN A 71 -6.21 8.00 23.36
N ALA A 72 -5.42 7.14 24.02
CA ALA A 72 -4.89 5.90 23.41
C ALA A 72 -4.13 5.05 24.43
N SER A 73 -4.26 3.72 24.32
CA SER A 73 -3.36 2.73 24.92
C SER A 73 -2.35 2.18 23.90
N LEU A 74 -1.06 2.23 24.25
CA LEU A 74 -0.01 1.58 23.45
C LEU A 74 0.07 0.12 23.87
N VAL A 75 -0.44 -0.79 23.03
CA VAL A 75 -0.39 -2.24 23.28
C VAL A 75 0.68 -2.87 22.40
N THR A 76 1.57 -3.65 23.02
CA THR A 76 2.57 -4.44 22.32
C THR A 76 2.28 -5.93 22.48
N GLY A 77 2.52 -6.71 21.41
CA GLY A 77 2.33 -8.16 21.46
C GLY A 77 3.19 -8.83 22.54
N ARG A 78 4.37 -8.27 22.86
CA ARG A 78 5.23 -8.77 23.93
C ARG A 78 4.52 -8.80 25.27
N GLU A 79 3.90 -7.71 25.69
CA GLU A 79 3.24 -7.65 27.00
C GLU A 79 1.95 -8.46 27.01
N LEU A 80 1.20 -8.46 25.90
CA LEU A 80 -0.04 -9.22 25.76
C LEU A 80 0.23 -10.74 25.86
N TYR A 81 1.09 -11.27 24.99
CA TYR A 81 1.38 -12.70 24.92
C TYR A 81 2.24 -13.22 26.07
N LYS A 82 3.05 -12.37 26.72
CA LYS A 82 3.78 -12.76 27.94
C LYS A 82 2.83 -13.29 29.01
N THR A 83 1.66 -12.68 29.18
CA THR A 83 0.69 -13.15 30.18
C THR A 83 0.11 -14.51 29.81
N ALA A 84 -0.22 -14.72 28.55
CA ALA A 84 -0.74 -15.97 28.02
C ALA A 84 0.28 -17.11 28.16
N ILE A 85 1.52 -16.88 27.74
CA ILE A 85 2.63 -17.85 27.83
C ILE A 85 2.89 -18.23 29.29
N LEU A 86 2.99 -17.24 30.19
CA LEU A 86 3.21 -17.51 31.61
C LEU A 86 2.02 -18.23 32.27
N SER A 87 0.82 -18.07 31.73
CA SER A 87 -0.41 -18.71 32.22
C SER A 87 -0.63 -20.11 31.63
N ASN A 88 0.23 -20.59 30.72
CA ASN A 88 -0.01 -21.77 29.89
C ASN A 88 -1.38 -21.72 29.20
N ALA A 89 -1.75 -20.54 28.71
CA ALA A 89 -3.03 -20.33 28.04
C ALA A 89 -3.03 -21.00 26.66
N ALA A 90 -4.12 -21.68 26.32
CA ALA A 90 -4.36 -22.20 24.97
C ALA A 90 -5.02 -21.15 24.06
N GLY A 91 -5.65 -20.14 24.66
CA GLY A 91 -6.20 -19.00 23.94
C GLY A 91 -6.38 -17.79 24.83
N MET A 92 -6.83 -16.68 24.26
CA MET A 92 -7.07 -15.44 24.99
C MET A 92 -8.13 -14.55 24.35
N ILE A 93 -8.69 -13.65 25.15
CA ILE A 93 -9.60 -12.59 24.71
C ILE A 93 -9.00 -11.26 25.15
N MET A 94 -8.95 -10.29 24.25
CA MET A 94 -8.57 -8.92 24.58
C MET A 94 -9.81 -8.06 24.81
N LEU A 95 -9.76 -7.19 25.82
CA LEU A 95 -10.77 -6.18 26.07
C LEU A 95 -10.10 -4.83 26.27
N HIS A 96 -10.70 -3.76 25.77
CA HIS A 96 -10.35 -2.41 26.20
C HIS A 96 -11.58 -1.52 26.31
N ASN A 97 -11.51 -0.49 27.15
CA ASN A 97 -12.58 0.49 27.25
C ASN A 97 -12.29 1.74 26.43
N HIS A 98 -13.36 2.35 25.93
CA HIS A 98 -13.39 3.74 25.46
C HIS A 98 -14.09 4.61 26.51
N PRO A 99 -13.37 5.41 27.32
CA PRO A 99 -13.96 6.32 28.30
C PRO A 99 -14.96 7.32 27.68
N SER A 100 -14.80 7.63 26.38
CA SER A 100 -15.71 8.47 25.59
C SER A 100 -17.11 7.88 25.40
N SER A 101 -17.31 6.60 25.76
CA SER A 101 -18.54 5.83 25.54
C SER A 101 -18.83 5.49 24.07
N ASP A 102 -17.89 5.77 23.15
CA ASP A 102 -18.02 5.38 21.74
C ASP A 102 -17.71 3.87 21.56
N LEU A 103 -18.60 3.15 20.90
CA LEU A 103 -18.43 1.72 20.59
C LEU A 103 -17.81 1.48 19.21
N GLN A 104 -17.57 2.53 18.43
CA GLN A 104 -16.96 2.36 17.12
C GLN A 104 -15.50 1.91 17.24
N MET A 105 -15.16 0.88 16.48
CA MET A 105 -13.78 0.44 16.27
C MET A 105 -12.99 1.53 15.54
N SER A 106 -11.91 1.99 16.16
CA SER A 106 -10.96 2.92 15.53
C SER A 106 -9.99 2.18 14.58
N VAL A 107 -9.27 2.95 13.76
CA VAL A 107 -8.18 2.41 12.93
C VAL A 107 -7.09 1.79 13.80
N SER A 108 -6.82 2.35 14.98
CA SER A 108 -5.85 1.80 15.93
C SER A 108 -6.29 0.44 16.47
N ASP A 109 -7.57 0.30 16.81
CA ASP A 109 -8.12 -0.98 17.30
C ASP A 109 -8.01 -2.05 16.23
N ARG A 110 -8.33 -1.71 14.98
CA ARG A 110 -8.14 -2.62 13.84
C ARG A 110 -6.69 -3.07 13.70
N ASN A 111 -5.75 -2.12 13.69
CA ASN A 111 -4.32 -2.42 13.55
C ASN A 111 -3.78 -3.28 14.70
N VAL A 112 -4.22 -3.03 15.93
CA VAL A 112 -3.86 -3.85 17.10
C VAL A 112 -4.45 -5.26 16.95
N THR A 113 -5.72 -5.37 16.56
CA THR A 113 -6.39 -6.66 16.33
C THR A 113 -5.62 -7.48 15.29
N GLU A 114 -5.31 -6.89 14.13
CA GLU A 114 -4.57 -7.54 13.06
C GLU A 114 -3.19 -8.02 13.53
N LYS A 115 -2.49 -7.19 14.29
CA LYS A 115 -1.18 -7.53 14.86
C LYS A 115 -1.26 -8.67 15.88
N MET A 116 -2.29 -8.67 16.74
CA MET A 116 -2.48 -9.72 17.74
C MET A 116 -2.88 -11.03 17.06
N MET A 117 -3.77 -10.98 16.07
CA MET A 117 -4.14 -12.15 15.26
C MET A 117 -2.94 -12.75 14.55
N TYR A 118 -2.08 -11.94 13.94
CA TYR A 118 -0.87 -12.43 13.31
C TYR A 118 0.08 -13.14 14.29
N ALA A 119 0.31 -12.55 15.47
CA ALA A 119 1.11 -13.18 16.52
C ALA A 119 0.50 -14.48 17.06
N SER A 120 -0.84 -14.56 17.12
CA SER A 120 -1.58 -15.74 17.58
C SER A 120 -1.26 -16.98 16.75
N LEU A 121 -1.16 -16.80 15.43
CA LEU A 121 -0.88 -17.84 14.45
C LEU A 121 0.56 -18.36 14.56
N LEU A 122 1.51 -17.49 14.95
CA LEU A 122 2.92 -17.85 15.14
C LEU A 122 3.18 -18.55 16.48
N LEU A 123 2.47 -18.14 17.53
CA LEU A 123 2.66 -18.64 18.89
C LEU A 123 1.81 -19.87 19.22
N ASP A 124 0.89 -20.24 18.32
CA ASP A 124 -0.11 -21.30 18.54
C ASP A 124 -0.93 -21.07 19.83
N ILE A 125 -1.33 -19.80 20.04
CA ILE A 125 -2.22 -19.40 21.14
C ILE A 125 -3.39 -18.66 20.52
N GLU A 126 -4.57 -19.26 20.57
CA GLU A 126 -5.74 -18.77 19.84
C GLU A 126 -6.24 -17.42 20.35
N PHE A 127 -6.39 -16.43 19.46
CA PHE A 127 -6.92 -15.11 19.81
C PHE A 127 -8.44 -15.08 19.55
N TYR A 128 -9.22 -15.30 20.61
CA TYR A 128 -10.67 -15.54 20.54
C TYR A 128 -11.45 -14.31 20.15
N ASP A 129 -11.14 -13.13 20.69
CA ASP A 129 -11.85 -11.92 20.32
C ASP A 129 -11.09 -10.69 20.79
N HIS A 130 -11.45 -9.55 20.22
CA HIS A 130 -11.12 -8.25 20.72
C HIS A 130 -12.41 -7.48 20.98
N VAL A 131 -12.70 -7.20 22.25
CA VAL A 131 -13.96 -6.61 22.70
C VAL A 131 -13.73 -5.18 23.16
N ILE A 132 -14.41 -4.24 22.51
CA ILE A 132 -14.45 -2.83 22.91
C ILE A 132 -15.56 -2.64 23.93
N VAL A 133 -15.28 -1.93 25.02
CA VAL A 133 -16.21 -1.65 26.11
C VAL A 133 -16.51 -0.16 26.17
N ALA A 134 -17.78 0.24 26.05
CA ALA A 134 -18.16 1.64 26.22
C ALA A 134 -18.11 2.07 27.69
N GLY A 135 -17.39 3.16 27.95
CA GLY A 135 -17.39 3.86 29.22
C GLY A 135 -18.80 4.20 29.72
N GLY A 136 -18.99 4.19 31.03
CA GLY A 136 -20.23 4.54 31.73
C GLY A 136 -21.41 3.58 31.54
N THR A 137 -21.49 2.84 30.42
CA THR A 137 -22.63 1.97 30.07
C THR A 137 -22.30 0.49 30.13
N GLY A 138 -21.03 0.10 29.95
CA GLY A 138 -20.63 -1.31 29.93
C GLY A 138 -21.11 -2.09 28.70
N LYS A 139 -21.68 -1.41 27.70
CA LYS A 139 -22.01 -2.03 26.41
C LYS A 139 -20.72 -2.50 25.74
N THR A 140 -20.81 -3.59 24.99
CA THR A 140 -19.66 -4.20 24.33
C THR A 140 -19.85 -4.21 22.82
N PHE A 141 -18.73 -4.19 22.11
CA PHE A 141 -18.63 -4.41 20.67
C PHE A 141 -17.57 -5.48 20.41
N SER A 142 -18.00 -6.66 19.94
CA SER A 142 -17.10 -7.74 19.53
C SER A 142 -16.57 -7.45 18.12
N ILE A 143 -15.25 -7.31 17.97
CA ILE A 143 -14.67 -7.13 16.64
C ILE A 143 -14.81 -8.43 15.83
N ARG A 144 -14.71 -9.62 16.44
CA ARG A 144 -14.90 -10.87 15.70
C ARG A 144 -16.29 -10.98 15.08
N GLU A 145 -17.34 -10.64 15.84
CA GLU A 145 -18.72 -10.74 15.33
C GLU A 145 -19.00 -9.72 14.23
N ASN A 146 -18.44 -8.51 14.33
CA ASN A 146 -18.74 -7.40 13.42
C ASN A 146 -17.77 -7.27 12.23
N VAL A 147 -16.56 -7.82 12.37
CA VAL A 147 -15.46 -7.74 11.39
C VAL A 147 -14.76 -9.11 11.28
N PRO A 148 -15.50 -10.18 10.92
CA PRO A 148 -15.01 -11.56 10.99
C PRO A 148 -13.79 -11.82 10.09
N GLU A 149 -13.61 -11.05 9.03
CA GLU A 149 -12.48 -11.20 8.11
C GLU A 149 -11.12 -10.99 8.77
N LEU A 150 -11.06 -10.27 9.90
CA LEU A 150 -9.86 -10.08 10.70
C LEU A 150 -9.45 -11.33 11.47
N PHE A 151 -10.36 -12.28 11.67
CA PHE A 151 -10.10 -13.47 12.46
C PHE A 151 -9.91 -14.73 11.60
N GLU A 152 -9.96 -14.58 10.27
CA GLU A 152 -9.74 -15.66 9.32
C GLU A 152 -8.23 -15.88 9.09
N PRO A 153 -7.67 -17.07 9.37
CA PRO A 153 -6.24 -17.33 9.17
C PRO A 153 -5.75 -17.08 7.73
N SER A 154 -6.61 -17.28 6.73
CA SER A 154 -6.30 -17.01 5.33
C SER A 154 -5.99 -15.54 5.05
N HIS A 155 -6.53 -14.62 5.84
CA HIS A 155 -6.23 -13.18 5.75
C HIS A 155 -4.72 -12.92 5.94
N TYR A 156 -4.07 -13.72 6.78
CA TYR A 156 -2.66 -13.59 7.14
C TYR A 156 -1.74 -14.53 6.37
N ALA A 157 -2.28 -15.39 5.49
CA ALA A 157 -1.50 -16.42 4.80
C ALA A 157 -0.31 -15.85 4.01
N HIS A 158 -0.48 -14.67 3.39
CA HIS A 158 0.59 -13.97 2.70
C HIS A 158 1.67 -13.48 3.68
N LEU A 159 1.32 -12.91 4.83
CA LEU A 159 2.30 -12.48 5.84
C LEU A 159 3.06 -13.68 6.43
N ILE A 160 2.34 -14.78 6.68
CA ILE A 160 2.93 -16.03 7.20
C ILE A 160 3.86 -16.66 6.17
N SER A 161 3.52 -16.67 4.87
CA SER A 161 4.40 -17.23 3.83
C SER A 161 5.71 -16.46 3.72
N HIS A 162 5.68 -15.13 3.93
CA HIS A 162 6.89 -14.30 3.94
C HIS A 162 7.76 -14.53 5.18
N VAL A 163 7.16 -14.89 6.33
CA VAL A 163 7.92 -15.31 7.52
C VAL A 163 8.42 -16.75 7.40
N ALA A 164 7.63 -17.68 6.86
CA ALA A 164 8.04 -19.07 6.64
C ALA A 164 9.20 -19.18 5.63
N ASP A 165 9.24 -18.32 4.60
CA ASP A 165 10.40 -18.20 3.72
C ASP A 165 11.63 -17.61 4.43
N GLY A 166 11.44 -16.92 5.56
CA GLY A 166 12.50 -16.44 6.46
C GLY A 166 12.88 -17.42 7.58
N VAL A 167 12.04 -18.41 7.88
CA VAL A 167 12.26 -19.50 8.85
C VAL A 167 12.39 -20.82 8.10
N LYS A 168 13.30 -20.89 7.13
CA LYS A 168 13.97 -22.17 6.89
C LYS A 168 14.98 -22.34 8.03
N GLU A 169 14.76 -23.36 8.84
CA GLU A 169 15.79 -23.95 9.69
C GLU A 169 16.91 -24.47 8.77
N GLU A 170 17.78 -23.58 8.30
CA GLU A 170 19.03 -23.98 7.66
C GLU A 170 20.04 -24.30 8.75
N ALA A 171 19.93 -25.52 9.26
CA ALA A 171 21.06 -26.19 9.85
C ALA A 171 22.14 -26.34 8.77
N PHE A 172 23.18 -25.51 8.75
CA PHE A 172 24.53 -25.90 8.29
C PHE A 172 25.59 -24.91 8.81
N TYR A 173 26.47 -25.42 9.68
CA TYR A 173 27.82 -24.90 9.83
C TYR A 173 28.55 -25.12 8.51
N HIS A 174 28.99 -24.05 7.83
CA HIS A 174 30.30 -23.93 7.18
C HIS A 174 30.52 -22.50 6.64
N GLY A 175 31.69 -21.94 6.98
CA GLY A 175 32.23 -20.61 6.62
C GLY A 175 31.48 -19.79 5.57
N THR A 176 30.57 -18.93 6.03
CA THR A 176 29.89 -17.93 5.19
C THR A 176 30.67 -16.62 5.18
N SER A 177 30.78 -16.02 3.99
CA SER A 177 31.27 -14.65 3.81
C SER A 177 30.48 -13.68 4.70
N PRO A 178 31.12 -12.64 5.26
CA PRO A 178 30.41 -11.65 6.07
C PRO A 178 29.21 -11.09 5.29
N VAL A 179 28.05 -11.05 5.96
CA VAL A 179 26.84 -10.46 5.41
C VAL A 179 26.90 -8.97 5.68
N THR A 180 26.88 -8.14 4.65
CA THR A 180 26.77 -6.69 4.78
C THR A 180 25.32 -6.26 4.64
N TYR A 181 24.99 -5.09 5.18
CA TYR A 181 23.71 -4.45 4.97
C TYR A 181 23.88 -2.99 4.53
N GLU A 182 22.92 -2.51 3.78
CA GLU A 182 22.82 -1.12 3.32
C GLU A 182 21.42 -0.58 3.59
N ILE A 183 21.34 0.65 4.11
CA ILE A 183 20.07 1.35 4.36
C ILE A 183 19.87 2.40 3.27
N LEU A 184 18.76 2.25 2.57
CA LEU A 184 18.35 3.07 1.46
C LEU A 184 17.10 3.87 1.86
N GLN A 185 17.12 5.17 1.60
CA GLN A 185 15.97 6.06 1.80
C GLN A 185 15.61 6.76 0.50
N ILE A 186 14.33 7.09 0.32
CA ILE A 186 13.85 7.70 -0.93
C ILE A 186 14.54 9.05 -1.16
N LYS A 187 15.15 9.17 -2.33
CA LYS A 187 15.80 10.39 -2.80
C LYS A 187 14.76 11.42 -3.21
N ASP A 188 14.96 12.68 -2.81
CA ASP A 188 14.10 13.79 -3.22
C ASP A 188 14.14 14.02 -4.74
N GLY A 189 12.97 14.27 -5.33
CA GLY A 189 12.76 14.41 -6.77
C GLY A 189 12.76 13.09 -7.54
N SER A 190 12.71 11.94 -6.87
CA SER A 190 12.55 10.64 -7.52
C SER A 190 11.08 10.21 -7.63
N ASP A 191 10.79 9.21 -8.46
CA ASP A 191 9.46 8.58 -8.51
C ASP A 191 9.06 7.94 -7.16
N GLY A 192 10.04 7.72 -6.27
CA GLY A 192 9.81 7.20 -4.92
C GLY A 192 8.87 8.06 -4.07
N GLU A 193 8.77 9.36 -4.38
CA GLU A 193 7.85 10.26 -3.68
C GLU A 193 6.39 9.82 -3.77
N LEU A 194 5.99 9.13 -4.85
CA LEU A 194 4.63 8.64 -5.05
C LEU A 194 4.18 7.60 -4.01
N TYR A 195 5.14 6.92 -3.38
CA TYR A 195 4.90 5.88 -2.38
C TYR A 195 5.64 6.12 -1.06
N ARG A 196 6.19 7.31 -0.86
CA ARG A 196 6.82 7.70 0.40
C ARG A 196 5.81 7.57 1.55
N PHE A 197 6.22 6.88 2.62
CA PHE A 197 5.39 6.56 3.79
C PHE A 197 4.20 5.61 3.54
N TRP A 198 4.10 5.01 2.35
CA TRP A 198 3.02 4.05 2.02
C TRP A 198 3.49 2.60 2.12
N GLY A 199 2.64 1.70 2.61
CA GLY A 199 2.96 0.26 2.67
C GLY A 199 2.89 -0.45 1.32
N MET A 200 3.34 -1.72 1.25
CA MET A 200 3.35 -2.48 -0.02
C MET A 200 1.96 -2.66 -0.63
N ASN A 201 0.91 -2.74 0.20
CA ASN A 201 -0.47 -2.84 -0.26
C ASN A 201 -0.88 -1.66 -1.16
N TYR A 202 -0.43 -0.45 -0.81
CA TYR A 202 -0.70 0.74 -1.61
C TYR A 202 0.08 0.70 -2.93
N VAL A 203 1.37 0.37 -2.86
CA VAL A 203 2.27 0.24 -4.02
C VAL A 203 1.68 -0.74 -5.04
N GLN A 204 1.27 -1.93 -4.59
CA GLN A 204 0.68 -2.96 -5.45
C GLN A 204 -0.66 -2.52 -6.03
N LYS A 205 -1.56 -1.94 -5.22
CA LYS A 205 -2.87 -1.47 -5.68
C LYS A 205 -2.78 -0.39 -6.76
N LYS A 206 -1.73 0.44 -6.70
CA LYS A 206 -1.45 1.50 -7.67
C LYS A 206 -0.56 1.05 -8.83
N GLY A 207 -0.14 -0.21 -8.86
CA GLY A 207 0.77 -0.73 -9.90
C GLY A 207 2.12 -0.03 -9.91
N LEU A 208 2.54 0.54 -8.77
CA LEU A 208 3.84 1.21 -8.64
C LEU A 208 4.94 0.15 -8.49
N GLN A 209 6.12 0.45 -9.03
CA GLN A 209 7.30 -0.42 -8.92
C GLN A 209 8.37 0.27 -8.09
N ILE A 210 8.89 -0.45 -7.09
CA ILE A 210 9.96 0.02 -6.21
C ILE A 210 11.29 -0.37 -6.84
N ASN A 211 12.12 0.62 -7.12
CA ASN A 211 13.38 0.42 -7.83
C ASN A 211 14.53 1.13 -7.11
N VAL A 212 15.73 0.57 -7.20
CA VAL A 212 16.93 1.14 -6.57
C VAL A 212 17.22 2.58 -6.99
N SER A 213 16.83 2.99 -8.20
CA SER A 213 17.01 4.36 -8.72
C SER A 213 16.27 5.43 -7.91
N ASP A 214 15.24 5.04 -7.18
CA ASP A 214 14.40 5.96 -6.39
C ASP A 214 15.01 6.25 -5.01
N TYR A 215 16.11 5.58 -4.69
CA TYR A 215 16.72 5.59 -3.37
C TYR A 215 18.14 6.16 -3.40
N GLU A 216 18.57 6.65 -2.25
CA GLU A 216 19.95 6.98 -1.95
C GLU A 216 20.43 6.21 -0.72
N SER A 217 21.72 5.87 -0.71
CA SER A 217 22.35 5.19 0.41
C SER A 217 22.61 6.13 1.58
N LYS A 218 22.18 5.72 2.76
CA LYS A 218 22.33 6.48 4.02
C LYS A 218 23.27 5.81 5.01
N TYR A 219 23.46 4.49 4.88
CA TYR A 219 24.33 3.72 5.76
C TYR A 219 24.75 2.41 5.12
N GLN A 220 25.97 1.95 5.44
CA GLN A 220 26.43 0.60 5.14
C GLN A 220 27.12 0.02 6.37
N GLY A 221 26.94 -1.27 6.62
CA GLY A 221 27.56 -1.94 7.76
C GLY A 221 27.64 -3.46 7.59
N GLU A 222 28.25 -4.12 8.56
CA GLU A 222 28.31 -5.58 8.64
C GLU A 222 27.25 -6.10 9.62
N LEU A 223 26.54 -7.15 9.22
CA LEU A 223 25.55 -7.83 10.05
C LEU A 223 26.28 -8.80 10.98
N LYS A 224 26.12 -8.63 12.29
CA LYS A 224 26.76 -9.54 13.27
C LYS A 224 25.99 -10.87 13.35
N PRO A 225 26.65 -11.97 13.77
CA PRO A 225 25.96 -13.24 13.95
C PRO A 225 24.75 -13.12 14.90
N GLY A 226 23.58 -13.56 14.43
CA GLY A 226 22.31 -13.49 15.17
C GLY A 226 21.54 -12.18 15.00
N GLU A 227 22.06 -11.20 14.27
CA GLU A 227 21.32 -9.99 13.92
C GLU A 227 20.32 -10.27 12.79
N THR A 228 19.12 -9.73 12.93
CA THR A 228 18.01 -9.82 11.99
C THR A 228 17.62 -8.43 11.48
N LEU A 229 16.74 -8.36 10.48
CA LEU A 229 16.15 -7.10 10.02
C LEU A 229 15.48 -6.32 11.16
N ASP A 230 14.81 -7.01 12.09
CA ASP A 230 14.23 -6.38 13.29
C ASP A 230 15.28 -5.74 14.19
N THR A 231 16.42 -6.42 14.40
CA THR A 231 17.51 -5.84 15.21
C THR A 231 18.16 -4.63 14.54
N LEU A 232 18.22 -4.61 13.19
CA LEU A 232 18.63 -3.43 12.45
C LEU A 232 17.61 -2.30 12.64
N TYR A 233 16.32 -2.57 12.46
CA TYR A 233 15.27 -1.58 12.65
C TYR A 233 15.29 -0.97 14.06
N GLU A 234 15.44 -1.79 15.09
CA GLU A 234 15.61 -1.33 16.47
C GLU A 234 16.85 -0.44 16.63
N ARG A 235 17.99 -0.86 16.07
CA ARG A 235 19.24 -0.08 16.13
C ARG A 235 19.07 1.31 15.55
N PHE A 236 18.55 1.44 14.35
CA PHE A 236 18.48 2.74 13.68
C PHE A 236 17.39 3.67 14.22
N ASN A 237 16.46 3.13 15.01
CA ASN A 237 15.38 3.89 15.66
C ASN A 237 15.65 4.23 17.12
N ILE A 238 16.33 3.36 17.87
CA ILE A 238 16.57 3.53 19.32
C ILE A 238 18.05 3.76 19.63
N HIS A 239 18.95 3.01 18.99
CA HIS A 239 20.39 3.01 19.23
C HIS A 239 21.18 3.51 18.03
N ARG A 240 20.71 4.63 17.46
CA ARG A 240 21.16 5.15 16.17
C ARG A 240 22.69 5.36 16.15
N PRO A 241 23.41 4.85 15.14
CA PRO A 241 24.84 5.14 14.96
C PRO A 241 25.12 6.63 14.77
N GLU A 242 26.24 7.13 15.30
CA GLU A 242 26.60 8.56 15.21
C GLU A 242 26.87 9.03 13.77
N ASP A 243 27.33 8.12 12.91
CA ASP A 243 27.64 8.34 11.51
C ASP A 243 26.43 8.12 10.57
N PHE A 244 25.25 7.81 11.12
CA PHE A 244 24.04 7.66 10.32
C PHE A 244 23.45 9.02 9.90
N THR A 245 23.41 9.24 8.59
CA THR A 245 22.99 10.52 7.98
C THR A 245 21.52 10.57 7.59
N GLY A 246 20.80 9.45 7.70
CA GLY A 246 19.38 9.33 7.35
C GLY A 246 18.40 9.68 8.47
N HIS A 247 17.11 9.65 8.13
CA HIS A 247 16.05 9.69 9.13
C HIS A 247 15.81 8.31 9.75
N SER A 248 14.96 8.24 10.78
CA SER A 248 14.63 6.98 11.44
C SER A 248 14.02 6.01 10.44
N LEU A 249 14.36 4.73 10.56
CA LEU A 249 13.88 3.67 9.69
C LEU A 249 12.35 3.60 9.78
N SER A 250 11.69 3.82 8.66
CA SER A 250 10.24 4.05 8.56
C SER A 250 9.66 3.37 7.33
N VAL A 251 8.31 3.33 7.25
CA VAL A 251 7.62 2.80 6.06
C VAL A 251 8.16 3.49 4.82
N SER A 252 8.44 2.70 3.77
CA SER A 252 9.07 3.10 2.50
C SER A 252 10.60 3.09 2.41
N ASP A 253 11.29 2.93 3.54
CA ASP A 253 12.73 2.68 3.52
C ASP A 253 13.06 1.25 3.05
N VAL A 254 14.28 1.03 2.55
CA VAL A 254 14.73 -0.29 2.09
C VAL A 254 16.02 -0.69 2.79
N ILE A 255 16.08 -1.94 3.25
CA ILE A 255 17.30 -2.57 3.76
C ILE A 255 17.77 -3.58 2.71
N VAL A 256 18.98 -3.43 2.21
CA VAL A 256 19.63 -4.40 1.32
C VAL A 256 20.57 -5.26 2.15
N LEU A 257 20.45 -6.58 2.03
CA LEU A 257 21.43 -7.54 2.56
C LEU A 257 22.26 -8.10 1.41
N GLU A 258 23.57 -8.16 1.58
CA GLU A 258 24.51 -8.72 0.62
C GLU A 258 25.37 -9.82 1.26
N SER A 259 25.43 -10.98 0.62
CA SER A 259 26.32 -12.08 1.04
C SER A 259 26.87 -12.80 -0.17
N GLY A 260 28.20 -12.83 -0.32
CA GLY A 260 28.85 -13.52 -1.43
C GLY A 260 28.42 -13.03 -2.82
N GLY A 261 27.99 -11.77 -2.94
CA GLY A 261 27.50 -11.16 -4.18
C GLY A 261 26.00 -11.36 -4.43
N ASP A 262 25.28 -12.13 -3.62
CA ASP A 262 23.82 -12.20 -3.65
C ASP A 262 23.22 -11.01 -2.90
N LYS A 263 22.44 -10.17 -3.59
CA LYS A 263 21.78 -8.98 -3.02
C LYS A 263 20.29 -9.20 -2.89
N ARG A 264 19.76 -8.94 -1.69
CA ARG A 264 18.33 -9.05 -1.38
C ARG A 264 17.84 -7.75 -0.76
N ALA A 265 16.81 -7.15 -1.37
CA ALA A 265 16.21 -5.91 -0.89
C ALA A 265 14.92 -6.18 -0.09
N PHE A 266 14.78 -5.51 1.04
CA PHE A 266 13.67 -5.64 1.96
C PHE A 266 13.06 -4.26 2.22
N TYR A 267 11.83 -4.07 1.76
CA TYR A 267 11.03 -2.88 2.01
C TYR A 267 10.51 -2.88 3.44
N VAL A 268 10.67 -1.77 4.15
CA VAL A 268 10.09 -1.56 5.47
C VAL A 268 8.63 -1.23 5.29
N ASP A 269 7.76 -2.12 5.74
CA ASP A 269 6.31 -1.95 5.66
C ASP A 269 5.74 -1.51 7.01
N SER A 270 4.43 -1.23 7.04
CA SER A 270 3.69 -0.93 8.26
C SER A 270 3.77 -2.09 9.27
N PHE A 271 3.98 -3.31 8.77
CA PHE A 271 4.20 -4.51 9.57
C PHE A 271 5.36 -5.32 8.98
N GLY A 272 6.52 -5.27 9.65
CA GLY A 272 7.69 -6.05 9.28
C GLY A 272 8.33 -5.60 7.97
N PHE A 273 8.85 -6.57 7.21
CA PHE A 273 9.63 -6.31 6.00
C PHE A 273 9.11 -7.17 4.85
N CYS A 274 8.99 -6.56 3.68
CA CYS A 274 8.58 -7.23 2.45
C CYS A 274 9.77 -7.34 1.50
N LYS A 275 10.09 -8.55 1.03
CA LYS A 275 11.14 -8.72 0.02
C LYS A 275 10.70 -8.11 -1.30
N VAL A 276 11.49 -7.17 -1.84
CA VAL A 276 11.21 -6.55 -3.14
C VAL A 276 11.86 -7.38 -4.24
N LYS A 277 11.03 -7.99 -5.08
CA LYS A 277 11.50 -8.69 -6.28
C LYS A 277 11.94 -7.65 -7.32
N ASP A 278 13.02 -7.96 -8.03
CA ASP A 278 13.53 -7.14 -9.13
C ASP A 278 13.90 -5.69 -8.73
N PHE A 279 14.19 -5.43 -7.44
CA PHE A 279 14.56 -4.09 -6.95
C PHE A 279 15.79 -3.49 -7.66
N PHE A 280 16.71 -4.36 -8.07
CA PHE A 280 17.93 -3.99 -8.81
C PHE A 280 17.75 -4.08 -10.33
N ALA A 281 16.57 -4.45 -10.83
CA ALA A 281 16.30 -4.42 -12.26
C ALA A 281 16.21 -2.97 -12.72
N GLU A 282 16.74 -2.69 -13.92
CA GLU A 282 16.58 -1.37 -14.53
C GLU A 282 15.10 -1.12 -14.82
N LYS A 283 14.60 0.06 -14.46
CA LYS A 283 13.24 0.49 -14.85
C LYS A 283 13.12 0.34 -16.37
N PRO A 284 12.02 -0.24 -16.89
CA PRO A 284 11.66 0.04 -18.27
C PRO A 284 11.53 1.56 -18.38
N ALA A 285 12.38 2.17 -19.20
CA ALA A 285 12.39 3.62 -19.30
C ALA A 285 10.99 4.08 -19.74
N ARG A 286 10.49 5.14 -19.08
CA ARG A 286 9.16 5.68 -19.36
C ARG A 286 9.13 6.28 -20.77
N SER A 287 7.98 6.13 -21.42
CA SER A 287 7.69 6.83 -22.68
C SER A 287 7.84 8.33 -22.49
N GLU A 288 8.62 8.98 -23.35
CA GLU A 288 8.72 10.43 -23.42
C GLU A 288 7.51 10.97 -24.20
N ILE A 289 6.78 11.92 -23.61
CA ILE A 289 5.56 12.47 -24.20
C ILE A 289 5.70 13.97 -24.41
N THR A 290 5.64 14.39 -25.67
CA THR A 290 5.84 15.78 -26.10
C THR A 290 4.67 16.26 -26.95
N PHE A 291 4.47 17.57 -26.99
CA PHE A 291 3.65 18.20 -28.01
C PHE A 291 4.44 18.30 -29.32
N THR A 292 3.72 18.18 -30.42
CA THR A 292 4.23 18.49 -31.75
C THR A 292 3.54 19.73 -32.30
N VAL A 293 4.25 20.58 -33.03
CA VAL A 293 3.65 21.73 -33.72
C VAL A 293 4.17 21.76 -35.14
N ALA A 294 3.26 21.73 -36.11
CA ALA A 294 3.57 21.74 -37.53
C ALA A 294 2.94 22.95 -38.22
N GLU A 295 3.69 23.57 -39.13
CA GLU A 295 3.18 24.65 -39.99
C GLU A 295 2.20 24.11 -41.05
N CYS A 296 2.23 22.81 -41.33
CA CYS A 296 1.27 22.10 -42.16
C CYS A 296 0.98 20.72 -41.56
N GLY A 297 -0.20 20.52 -40.99
CA GLY A 297 -0.63 19.25 -40.40
C GLY A 297 -0.81 18.10 -41.40
N GLU A 298 -1.09 18.41 -42.67
CA GLU A 298 -1.19 17.39 -43.73
C GLU A 298 0.19 16.81 -44.12
N PHE A 299 1.22 17.64 -44.07
CA PHE A 299 2.58 17.29 -44.47
C PHE A 299 3.59 18.00 -43.58
N HIS A 300 3.88 17.42 -42.41
CA HIS A 300 4.79 18.01 -41.42
C HIS A 300 6.18 18.35 -41.99
N SER A 301 6.63 17.62 -43.01
CA SER A 301 7.92 17.82 -43.69
C SER A 301 7.98 19.04 -44.62
N LEU A 302 6.85 19.67 -44.96
CA LEU A 302 6.78 20.77 -45.93
C LEU A 302 6.86 22.17 -45.29
N GLY A 303 7.07 22.27 -43.99
CA GLY A 303 7.19 23.54 -43.27
C GLY A 303 7.99 23.41 -41.98
N ARG A 304 7.85 24.37 -41.09
CA ARG A 304 8.43 24.30 -39.75
C ARG A 304 7.74 23.22 -38.92
N TYR A 305 8.54 22.46 -38.17
CA TYR A 305 8.08 21.36 -37.33
C TYR A 305 8.92 21.30 -36.05
N ARG A 306 8.27 21.04 -34.91
CA ARG A 306 8.87 20.83 -33.59
C ARG A 306 8.18 19.64 -32.93
N ASP A 307 8.96 18.75 -32.31
CA ASP A 307 8.51 17.52 -31.63
C ASP A 307 9.00 17.39 -30.18
N ASP A 308 9.63 18.44 -29.65
CA ASP A 308 10.36 18.48 -28.38
C ASP A 308 9.67 19.35 -27.32
N ILE A 309 8.39 19.69 -27.51
CA ILE A 309 7.70 20.68 -26.71
C ILE A 309 7.08 20.03 -25.47
N SER A 310 7.40 20.55 -24.29
CA SER A 310 7.00 19.93 -23.02
C SER A 310 5.70 20.46 -22.41
N ASN A 311 5.28 21.68 -22.74
CA ASN A 311 4.14 22.37 -22.10
C ASN A 311 3.16 22.94 -23.15
N ALA A 312 1.90 23.11 -22.77
CA ALA A 312 0.86 23.53 -23.71
C ALA A 312 1.02 25.01 -24.13
N GLU A 313 1.49 25.88 -23.22
CA GLU A 313 1.66 27.31 -23.51
C GLU A 313 2.64 27.57 -24.66
N GLU A 314 3.78 26.88 -24.66
CA GLU A 314 4.77 26.95 -25.74
C GLU A 314 4.21 26.39 -27.05
N ALA A 315 3.49 25.26 -27.00
CA ALA A 315 2.86 24.67 -28.19
C ALA A 315 1.83 25.64 -28.82
N ILE A 316 0.99 26.27 -28.00
CA ILE A 316 0.00 27.25 -28.42
C ILE A 316 0.67 28.51 -29.00
N ALA A 317 1.75 28.99 -28.37
CA ALA A 317 2.48 30.15 -28.84
C ALA A 317 3.11 29.91 -30.23
N LEU A 318 3.76 28.76 -30.41
CA LEU A 318 4.34 28.35 -31.69
C LEU A 318 3.26 28.16 -32.76
N TRP A 319 2.14 27.53 -32.41
CA TRP A 319 1.03 27.34 -33.34
C TRP A 319 0.45 28.67 -33.83
N LYS A 320 0.26 29.65 -32.94
CA LYS A 320 -0.16 31.03 -33.30
C LYS A 320 0.88 31.77 -34.16
N GLU A 321 2.16 31.45 -33.99
CA GLU A 321 3.22 31.97 -34.86
C GLU A 321 3.15 31.34 -36.25
N TYR A 322 2.94 30.02 -36.33
CA TYR A 322 2.92 29.27 -37.60
C TYR A 322 1.70 29.61 -38.46
N GLN A 323 0.59 30.02 -37.85
CA GLN A 323 -0.55 30.61 -38.55
C GLN A 323 -0.22 31.88 -39.35
N LYS A 324 0.86 32.57 -39.02
CA LYS A 324 1.34 33.76 -39.74
C LYS A 324 2.43 33.42 -40.75
N GLY A 325 2.69 32.14 -40.95
CA GLY A 325 3.72 31.62 -41.84
C GLY A 325 3.48 31.94 -43.32
N PRO A 326 4.53 31.88 -44.15
CA PRO A 326 4.40 32.08 -45.59
C PRO A 326 3.79 30.87 -46.32
N LEU A 327 3.67 29.73 -45.64
CA LEU A 327 3.10 28.50 -46.17
C LEU A 327 1.57 28.56 -46.08
N ASN A 328 0.85 28.25 -47.16
CA ASN A 328 -0.62 28.12 -47.15
C ASN A 328 -1.09 26.79 -46.52
N GLY A 329 -0.33 26.23 -45.58
CA GLY A 329 -0.69 25.02 -44.84
C GLY A 329 -1.70 25.31 -43.73
N ILE A 330 -2.34 24.27 -43.22
CA ILE A 330 -3.16 24.34 -42.01
C ILE A 330 -2.24 23.96 -40.83
N PRO A 331 -1.88 24.89 -39.94
CA PRO A 331 -1.02 24.56 -38.81
C PRO A 331 -1.73 23.64 -37.82
N SER A 332 -0.97 22.74 -37.22
CA SER A 332 -1.48 21.75 -36.27
C SER A 332 -0.68 21.71 -34.96
N ILE A 333 -1.35 21.25 -33.91
CA ILE A 333 -0.75 20.83 -32.64
C ILE A 333 -1.09 19.37 -32.45
N GLY A 334 -0.08 18.54 -32.23
CA GLY A 334 -0.23 17.11 -31.94
C GLY A 334 0.39 16.71 -30.62
N ILE A 335 0.28 15.43 -30.31
CA ILE A 335 0.96 14.77 -29.20
C ILE A 335 1.71 13.55 -29.73
N GLN A 336 2.93 13.36 -29.24
CA GLN A 336 3.83 12.29 -29.64
C GLN A 336 4.27 11.49 -28.41
N ILE A 337 4.39 10.18 -28.59
CA ILE A 337 4.94 9.25 -27.60
C ILE A 337 6.17 8.58 -28.20
N HIS A 338 7.31 8.79 -27.55
CA HIS A 338 8.57 8.12 -27.82
C HIS A 338 8.83 7.06 -26.77
N LYS A 339 8.84 5.78 -27.16
CA LYS A 339 9.18 4.69 -26.23
C LYS A 339 10.69 4.46 -26.23
N PRO A 340 11.30 4.26 -25.05
CA PRO A 340 12.74 4.05 -24.99
C PRO A 340 13.20 2.80 -25.73
N GLY A 341 14.27 2.97 -26.50
CA GLY A 341 14.83 1.91 -27.35
C GLY A 341 14.21 1.84 -28.75
N GLN A 342 13.18 2.65 -29.05
CA GLN A 342 12.66 2.80 -30.40
C GLN A 342 13.36 3.94 -31.15
N THR A 343 13.32 3.89 -32.47
CA THR A 343 13.77 5.02 -33.30
C THR A 343 12.67 6.07 -33.37
N LYS A 344 13.01 7.35 -33.57
CA LYS A 344 12.01 8.43 -33.75
C LYS A 344 10.99 8.16 -34.87
N MET A 345 11.31 7.29 -35.83
CA MET A 345 10.38 6.90 -36.90
C MET A 345 9.27 5.95 -36.44
N GLU A 346 9.42 5.33 -35.28
CA GLU A 346 8.46 4.40 -34.67
C GLU A 346 7.57 5.11 -33.63
N ASP A 347 7.80 6.41 -33.41
CA ASP A 347 7.02 7.20 -32.45
C ASP A 347 5.56 7.29 -32.88
N THR A 348 4.68 7.16 -31.90
CA THR A 348 3.25 7.30 -32.15
C THR A 348 2.86 8.75 -32.00
N GLN A 349 2.38 9.37 -33.08
CA GLN A 349 1.95 10.77 -33.11
C GLN A 349 0.51 10.89 -33.61
N VAL A 350 -0.26 11.79 -32.99
CA VAL A 350 -1.58 12.23 -33.48
C VAL A 350 -1.67 13.76 -33.47
N ASP A 351 -2.19 14.33 -34.55
CA ASP A 351 -2.54 15.75 -34.61
C ASP A 351 -3.93 15.95 -33.99
N LEU A 352 -4.01 16.78 -32.96
CA LEU A 352 -5.23 17.03 -32.20
C LEU A 352 -5.89 18.33 -32.65
N VAL A 353 -5.09 19.35 -32.94
CA VAL A 353 -5.56 20.65 -33.41
C VAL A 353 -5.28 20.76 -34.88
N SER A 354 -6.29 21.04 -35.68
CA SER A 354 -6.14 21.36 -37.11
C SER A 354 -6.95 22.61 -37.42
N GLY A 355 -6.24 23.71 -37.72
CA GLY A 355 -6.87 25.01 -37.92
C GLY A 355 -7.71 25.40 -36.71
N LYS A 356 -9.00 25.71 -36.88
CA LYS A 356 -9.85 26.18 -35.78
C LYS A 356 -10.57 25.06 -35.03
N THR A 357 -10.05 23.84 -35.03
CA THR A 357 -10.73 22.69 -34.41
C THR A 357 -9.75 21.82 -33.64
N ILE A 358 -10.14 21.44 -32.43
CA ILE A 358 -9.56 20.33 -31.67
C ILE A 358 -10.44 19.11 -31.92
N ASP A 359 -9.90 18.05 -32.50
CA ASP A 359 -10.59 16.79 -32.74
C ASP A 359 -10.08 15.73 -31.76
N LEU A 360 -10.82 15.54 -30.66
CA LEU A 360 -10.51 14.55 -29.64
C LEU A 360 -11.00 13.15 -30.01
N ASP A 361 -11.89 13.01 -30.99
CA ASP A 361 -12.37 11.69 -31.42
C ASP A 361 -11.26 10.90 -32.15
N MET A 362 -10.27 11.59 -32.71
CA MET A 362 -9.06 10.99 -33.28
C MET A 362 -8.32 10.08 -32.28
N MET A 363 -8.40 10.38 -30.98
CA MET A 363 -7.78 9.58 -29.91
C MET A 363 -8.25 8.12 -29.87
N ARG A 364 -9.46 7.83 -30.38
CA ARG A 364 -10.02 6.46 -30.41
C ARG A 364 -9.22 5.53 -31.32
N TYR A 365 -8.45 6.07 -32.26
CA TYR A 365 -7.61 5.32 -33.18
C TYR A 365 -6.19 5.10 -32.67
N TYR A 366 -5.80 5.74 -31.56
CA TYR A 366 -4.46 5.70 -30.99
C TYR A 366 -4.50 5.16 -29.55
N PRO A 367 -4.66 3.83 -29.37
CA PRO A 367 -4.81 3.23 -28.06
C PRO A 367 -3.59 3.47 -27.15
N GLU A 368 -2.40 3.63 -27.74
CA GLU A 368 -1.17 3.93 -27.01
C GLU A 368 -1.23 5.31 -26.34
N ILE A 369 -1.75 6.31 -27.05
CA ILE A 369 -1.92 7.67 -26.52
C ILE A 369 -3.07 7.70 -25.51
N ASN A 370 -4.12 6.93 -25.76
CA ASN A 370 -5.28 6.85 -24.87
C ASN A 370 -5.00 6.05 -23.57
N ALA A 371 -3.94 5.25 -23.53
CA ALA A 371 -3.53 4.48 -22.35
C ALA A 371 -2.56 5.25 -21.43
N GLU A 372 -1.88 6.28 -21.93
CA GLU A 372 -0.86 7.04 -21.18
C GLU A 372 -1.48 8.23 -20.43
N GLU A 373 -1.48 8.18 -19.10
CA GLU A 373 -2.08 9.21 -18.24
C GLU A 373 -1.42 10.60 -18.43
N THR A 374 -0.11 10.62 -18.65
CA THR A 374 0.65 11.84 -18.95
C THR A 374 0.25 12.46 -20.28
N ALA A 375 -0.14 11.64 -21.28
CA ALA A 375 -0.67 12.14 -22.54
C ALA A 375 -2.06 12.78 -22.34
N ILE A 376 -2.96 12.10 -21.63
CA ILE A 376 -4.31 12.62 -21.31
C ILE A 376 -4.22 13.95 -20.55
N GLN A 377 -3.28 14.07 -19.60
CA GLN A 377 -3.11 15.29 -18.84
C GLN A 377 -2.62 16.46 -19.70
N LYS A 378 -1.67 16.24 -20.61
CA LYS A 378 -1.22 17.25 -21.59
C LYS A 378 -2.35 17.69 -22.52
N ILE A 379 -3.17 16.74 -23.01
CA ILE A 379 -4.32 17.06 -23.85
C ILE A 379 -5.33 17.93 -23.09
N ARG A 380 -5.58 17.62 -21.82
CA ARG A 380 -6.45 18.44 -20.96
C ARG A 380 -5.90 19.85 -20.81
N GLU A 381 -4.61 19.99 -20.51
CA GLU A 381 -3.93 21.29 -20.42
C GLU A 381 -4.05 22.09 -21.73
N LEU A 382 -3.91 21.44 -22.89
CA LEU A 382 -4.08 22.08 -24.20
C LEU A 382 -5.51 22.60 -24.40
N VAL A 383 -6.53 21.78 -24.11
CA VAL A 383 -7.94 22.15 -24.25
C VAL A 383 -8.32 23.28 -23.28
N GLU A 384 -7.76 23.25 -22.06
CA GLU A 384 -7.98 24.29 -21.05
C GLU A 384 -7.34 25.63 -21.42
N ASN A 385 -6.25 25.64 -22.19
CA ASN A 385 -5.53 26.87 -22.54
C ASN A 385 -5.83 27.41 -23.95
N LEU A 386 -6.39 26.58 -24.84
CA LEU A 386 -6.71 26.96 -26.23
C LEU A 386 -8.22 27.19 -26.42
N HIS A 387 -8.69 28.39 -26.10
CA HIS A 387 -10.12 28.74 -26.12
C HIS A 387 -10.66 29.23 -27.48
N ASP A 388 -9.80 29.57 -28.44
CA ASP A 388 -10.16 30.20 -29.72
C ASP A 388 -10.46 29.19 -30.85
N VAL A 389 -10.74 27.94 -30.48
CA VAL A 389 -10.98 26.81 -31.38
C VAL A 389 -12.21 26.02 -30.96
N ASN A 390 -12.87 25.37 -31.92
CA ASN A 390 -14.01 24.49 -31.66
C ASN A 390 -13.51 23.12 -31.18
N VAL A 391 -14.14 22.55 -30.15
CA VAL A 391 -13.79 21.21 -29.64
C VAL A 391 -14.81 20.19 -30.15
N VAL A 392 -14.33 19.11 -30.76
CA VAL A 392 -15.12 17.96 -31.22
C VAL A 392 -14.66 16.73 -30.44
N GLY A 393 -15.62 15.93 -29.97
CA GLY A 393 -15.36 14.77 -29.12
C GLY A 393 -15.20 15.12 -27.64
N ASN A 394 -14.91 14.11 -26.82
CA ASN A 394 -14.69 14.26 -25.38
C ASN A 394 -13.28 13.80 -25.02
N ILE A 395 -12.69 14.40 -23.99
CA ILE A 395 -11.47 13.87 -23.39
C ILE A 395 -11.81 12.47 -22.83
N PRO A 396 -11.05 11.42 -23.15
CA PRO A 396 -11.27 10.10 -22.59
C PRO A 396 -11.26 10.14 -21.07
N GLU A 397 -12.36 9.71 -20.43
CA GLU A 397 -12.38 9.45 -19.00
C GLU A 397 -11.55 8.20 -18.76
N ASN A 398 -10.41 8.32 -18.05
CA ASN A 398 -9.42 7.29 -17.74
C ASN A 398 -9.90 5.85 -18.04
N MET A 399 -9.41 5.25 -19.14
CA MET A 399 -9.69 3.87 -19.56
C MET A 399 -9.07 2.80 -18.64
N SER A 400 -9.18 2.93 -17.32
CA SER A 400 -8.90 1.83 -16.40
C SER A 400 -10.09 0.87 -16.26
N ALA A 401 -11.30 1.27 -16.66
CA ALA A 401 -12.51 0.44 -16.56
C ALA A 401 -12.90 -0.28 -17.87
N GLU A 402 -12.78 0.36 -19.04
CA GLU A 402 -13.29 -0.22 -20.30
C GLU A 402 -12.39 -1.33 -20.89
N LEU A 403 -11.07 -1.28 -20.66
CA LEU A 403 -10.15 -2.34 -21.08
C LEU A 403 -10.25 -3.60 -20.19
N MET A 404 -10.71 -3.47 -18.94
CA MET A 404 -11.02 -4.62 -18.06
C MET A 404 -12.28 -5.37 -18.54
N ILE A 405 -13.26 -4.67 -19.13
CA ILE A 405 -14.49 -5.29 -19.64
C ILE A 405 -14.25 -6.05 -20.96
N ARG A 406 -13.20 -5.69 -21.72
CA ARG A 406 -12.83 -6.41 -22.97
C ARG A 406 -11.77 -7.51 -22.78
N GLY A 407 -11.26 -7.69 -21.56
CA GLY A 407 -10.22 -8.68 -21.23
C GLY A 407 -10.71 -9.94 -20.49
N VAL A 408 -12.00 -10.04 -20.15
CA VAL A 408 -12.56 -11.23 -19.49
C VAL A 408 -13.75 -11.75 -20.28
N ASP A 409 -13.44 -12.42 -21.39
CA ASP A 409 -14.32 -13.46 -21.92
C ASP A 409 -13.53 -14.78 -22.10
N PRO A 410 -13.46 -15.63 -21.06
CA PRO A 410 -12.92 -16.97 -21.20
C PRO A 410 -13.93 -17.98 -21.77
N LYS A 411 -15.17 -17.58 -22.08
CA LYS A 411 -16.24 -18.46 -22.58
C LYS A 411 -17.22 -17.66 -23.45
N GLY A 412 -16.92 -17.58 -24.74
CA GLY A 412 -17.75 -16.91 -25.74
C GLY A 412 -19.19 -17.40 -25.78
N GLU A 413 -20.06 -16.73 -25.03
CA GLU A 413 -21.52 -16.87 -25.09
C GLU A 413 -22.21 -15.60 -24.55
N ILE A 414 -22.19 -14.47 -25.28
CA ILE A 414 -23.35 -13.55 -25.38
C ILE A 414 -23.25 -12.78 -26.72
N TYR A 415 -23.67 -13.39 -27.82
CA TYR A 415 -24.28 -12.63 -28.91
C TYR A 415 -25.78 -12.63 -28.66
N ASN A 416 -26.34 -11.52 -28.16
CA ASN A 416 -27.78 -11.35 -28.09
C ASN A 416 -28.25 -10.51 -29.28
N GLU A 417 -29.08 -11.15 -30.10
CA GLU A 417 -29.42 -10.81 -31.48
C GLU A 417 -30.50 -9.71 -31.62
N GLU A 418 -30.70 -8.84 -30.62
CA GLU A 418 -31.96 -8.07 -30.51
C GLU A 418 -31.95 -6.57 -30.88
N LEU A 419 -30.87 -6.00 -31.41
CA LEU A 419 -30.88 -4.60 -31.87
C LEU A 419 -30.40 -4.43 -33.31
N ARG A 420 -31.04 -5.17 -34.23
CA ARG A 420 -31.18 -4.78 -35.64
C ARG A 420 -32.65 -4.62 -35.99
N LYS A 421 -33.21 -3.44 -35.73
CA LYS A 421 -34.35 -2.91 -36.49
C LYS A 421 -34.10 -1.45 -36.81
N GLU A 422 -33.53 -1.21 -37.99
CA GLU A 422 -33.61 0.09 -38.64
C GLU A 422 -35.07 0.47 -38.96
N PRO A 423 -35.42 1.75 -39.00
CA PRO A 423 -36.74 2.23 -39.40
C PRO A 423 -36.79 2.50 -40.90
N SER A 424 -37.83 2.04 -41.60
CA SER A 424 -38.23 2.61 -42.90
C SER A 424 -39.72 2.30 -43.22
N PRO A 425 -40.38 2.94 -44.21
CA PRO A 425 -41.35 4.01 -43.97
C PRO A 425 -42.78 3.72 -44.47
N LYS A 426 -43.73 4.51 -43.95
CA LYS A 426 -45.04 4.94 -44.52
C LYS A 426 -45.78 3.98 -45.48
N HIS A 427 -47.00 3.53 -45.12
CA HIS A 427 -48.28 4.00 -45.71
C HIS A 427 -49.52 3.21 -45.23
N ALA A 428 -50.61 3.99 -45.09
CA ALA A 428 -52.00 3.67 -45.46
C ALA A 428 -52.94 2.91 -44.49
N LYS A 429 -53.86 3.75 -43.96
CA LYS A 429 -55.34 3.68 -44.04
C LYS A 429 -56.13 2.81 -43.05
N ARG A 430 -57.25 3.44 -42.65
CA ARG A 430 -58.59 2.90 -42.26
C ARG A 430 -58.61 2.31 -40.84
N ILE A 431 -59.47 2.73 -39.91
CA ILE A 431 -60.78 3.41 -39.90
C ILE A 431 -60.81 4.38 -38.72
#